data_AF-A0A7Y1YHV5-F1
#
_entry.id   AF-A0A7Y1YHV5-F1
#
_cell.length_a   1.000
_cell.length_b   1.000
_cell.length_c   1.000
_cell.angle_alpha   90.00
_cell.angle_beta   90.00
_cell.angle_gamma   90.00
#
_symmetry.space_group_name_H-M   'P 1'
#
loop_
_entity.id
_entity.type
_entity.pdbx_description
1 polymer ?
#
loop_
_entity_poly.entity_id
_entity_poly.type
_entity_poly.pdbx_seq_one_letter_code
_entity_poly.pdbx_strand_id
1 'polypeptide(L)' 'MQEGDTPTFLHLISAINGLDDPDKPDQESWGGQYQQRDPSRNHWYDGPGAISVSKLLEQIQADFARSADWMIP' A
#
# COMPACT_ATOMS: atom_id res chain seq x y z
N MET A 1 12.69 -9.69 -3.67
CA MET A 1 11.32 -9.26 -3.99
C MET A 1 11.46 -8.07 -4.92
N GLN A 2 11.05 -8.22 -6.18
CA GLN A 2 11.34 -7.27 -7.27
C GLN A 2 10.01 -6.74 -7.83
N GLU A 3 9.23 -6.18 -6.93
CA GLU A 3 8.01 -5.42 -7.23
C GLU A 3 8.18 -4.08 -6.52
N GLY A 4 8.98 -3.19 -7.11
CA GLY A 4 9.27 -1.88 -6.54
C GLY A 4 8.05 -0.93 -6.57
N ASP A 5 7.14 -1.13 -7.53
CA ASP A 5 5.99 -0.25 -7.74
C ASP A 5 4.66 -0.81 -7.18
N THR A 6 4.56 -2.12 -6.90
CA THR A 6 3.34 -2.73 -6.36
C THR A 6 2.93 -2.13 -5.02
N PRO A 7 3.83 -1.88 -4.04
CA PRO A 7 3.46 -1.22 -2.79
C PRO A 7 2.85 0.18 -3.03
N THR A 8 3.44 0.96 -3.93
CA THR A 8 2.92 2.31 -4.29
C THR A 8 1.53 2.23 -4.91
N PHE A 9 1.27 1.25 -5.77
CA PHE A 9 -0.07 1.04 -6.31
C PHE A 9 -1.08 0.64 -5.22
N LEU A 10 -0.69 -0.26 -4.32
CA LEU A 10 -1.55 -0.72 -3.23
C LEU A 10 -1.88 0.40 -2.23
N HIS A 11 -0.98 1.37 -2.01
CA HIS A 11 -1.29 2.57 -1.24
C HIS A 11 -2.48 3.35 -1.84
N LEU A 12 -2.51 3.52 -3.17
CA LEU A 12 -3.62 4.21 -3.84
C LEU A 12 -4.94 3.42 -3.78
N ILE A 13 -4.87 2.09 -3.90
CA ILE A 13 -6.07 1.22 -3.76
C ILE A 13 -6.63 1.30 -2.34
N SER A 14 -5.77 1.34 -1.33
CA SER A 14 -6.14 1.48 0.07
C SER A 14 -6.96 2.78 0.30
N ALA A 15 -6.54 3.89 -0.32
CA ALA A 15 -7.28 5.15 -0.30
C ALA A 15 -8.66 5.06 -0.99
N ILE A 16 -8.75 4.37 -2.14
CA ILE A 16 -10.04 4.12 -2.82
C ILE A 16 -11.00 3.32 -1.93
N ASN A 17 -10.45 2.40 -1.13
CA ASN A 17 -11.21 1.63 -0.14
C ASN A 17 -11.51 2.41 1.16
N GLY A 18 -11.08 3.67 1.25
CA GLY A 18 -11.33 4.55 2.40
C GLY A 18 -10.52 4.18 3.66
N LEU A 19 -9.42 3.46 3.50
CA LEU A 19 -8.57 3.02 4.63
C LEU A 19 -7.56 4.10 5.06
N ASP A 20 -7.13 4.96 4.14
CA ASP A 20 -6.14 6.02 4.35
C ASP A 20 -6.39 7.23 3.45
N ASP A 21 -5.74 8.36 3.79
CA ASP A 21 -5.66 9.56 2.96
C ASP A 21 -4.43 9.47 2.04
N PRO A 22 -4.60 9.50 0.70
CA PRO A 22 -3.48 9.35 -0.24
C PRO A 22 -2.47 10.50 -0.16
N ASP A 23 -2.84 11.65 0.40
CA ASP A 23 -1.94 12.77 0.65
C ASP A 23 -1.21 12.66 2.00
N LYS A 24 -1.41 11.56 2.74
CA LYS A 24 -0.78 11.24 4.03
C LYS A 24 -0.04 9.90 3.98
N PRO A 25 1.13 9.82 3.32
CA PRO A 25 1.88 8.57 3.15
C PRO A 25 2.40 7.97 4.48
N ASP A 26 2.38 8.76 5.56
CA ASP A 26 2.72 8.33 6.91
C ASP A 26 1.61 7.54 7.62
N GLN A 27 0.43 7.39 7.02
CA GLN A 27 -0.62 6.50 7.51
C GLN A 27 -0.35 5.03 7.12
N GLU A 28 -0.89 4.10 7.90
CA GLU A 28 -0.84 2.68 7.52
C GLU A 28 -1.81 2.44 6.34
N SER A 29 -1.30 1.85 5.26
CA SER A 29 -2.07 1.51 4.06
C SER A 29 -1.72 0.11 3.56
N TRP A 30 -2.42 -0.41 2.55
CA TRP A 30 -2.03 -1.67 1.89
C TRP A 30 -0.64 -1.61 1.23
N GLY A 31 -0.18 -0.41 0.86
CA GLY A 31 1.19 -0.18 0.39
C GLY A 31 2.24 -0.15 1.51
N GLY A 32 1.81 -0.26 2.76
CA GLY A 32 2.63 -0.09 3.96
C GLY A 32 2.53 1.33 4.50
N GLN A 33 3.54 1.70 5.27
CA GLN A 33 3.68 3.04 5.83
C GLN A 33 5.00 3.67 5.35
N TYR A 34 4.93 4.89 4.85
CA TYR A 34 6.09 5.64 4.39
C TYR A 34 6.58 6.60 5.47
N GLN A 35 7.86 6.94 5.39
CA GLN A 35 8.48 7.91 6.28
C GLN A 35 9.25 8.95 5.48
N GLN A 36 9.00 10.22 5.80
CA GLN A 36 9.79 11.32 5.31
C GLN A 36 11.02 11.49 6.21
N ARG A 37 12.23 11.35 5.62
CA ARG A 37 13.49 11.53 6.36
C ARG A 37 13.91 12.99 6.47
N ASP A 38 13.51 13.80 5.50
CA ASP A 38 13.81 15.22 5.40
C ASP A 38 12.50 15.99 5.10
N PRO A 39 11.94 16.72 6.07
CA PRO A 39 10.71 17.49 5.87
C PRO A 39 10.80 18.56 4.77
N SER A 40 12.02 18.99 4.42
CA SER A 40 12.23 20.00 3.36
C SER A 40 12.14 19.42 1.95
N ARG A 41 12.12 18.09 1.81
CA ARG A 41 12.05 17.38 0.52
C ARG A 41 10.74 16.64 0.42
N ASN A 42 10.03 16.76 -0.70
CA ASN A 42 8.85 15.93 -0.97
C ASN A 42 9.27 14.53 -1.44
N HIS A 43 10.02 13.82 -0.60
CA HIS A 43 10.52 12.49 -0.91
C HIS A 43 10.32 11.55 0.27
N TRP A 44 9.64 10.45 -0.01
CA TRP A 44 9.17 9.48 0.95
C TRP A 44 9.92 8.17 0.76
N TYR A 45 10.23 7.52 1.87
CA TYR A 45 10.93 6.24 1.91
C TYR A 45 10.03 5.20 2.55
N ASP A 46 10.27 3.92 2.26
CA ASP A 46 9.67 2.84 3.00
C ASP A 46 10.01 3.01 4.50
N GLY A 47 8.97 3.07 5.33
CA GLY A 47 9.11 3.20 6.78
C GLY A 47 9.44 1.85 7.42
N PRO A 48 8.50 1.19 8.14
CA PRO A 48 8.71 -0.15 8.69
C PRO A 48 8.93 -1.24 7.62
N GLY A 49 8.73 -0.92 6.34
CA GLY A 49 8.88 -1.82 5.21
C GLY A 49 7.85 -2.97 5.25
N ALA A 50 8.29 -4.17 4.90
CA ALA A 50 7.43 -5.35 4.73
C ALA A 50 6.55 -5.70 5.95
N ILE A 51 6.95 -5.29 7.16
CA ILE A 51 6.18 -5.51 8.39
C ILE A 51 4.87 -4.71 8.39
N SER A 52 4.84 -3.53 7.77
CA SER A 52 3.63 -2.72 7.69
C SER A 52 2.60 -3.32 6.73
N VAL A 53 3.06 -3.86 5.60
CA VAL A 53 2.22 -4.53 4.58
C VAL A 53 1.68 -5.87 5.10
N SER A 54 2.51 -6.67 5.80
CA SER A 54 2.12 -8.03 6.21
C SER A 54 0.89 -8.06 7.13
N LYS A 55 0.63 -6.98 7.87
CA LYS A 55 -0.58 -6.85 8.71
C LYS A 55 -1.88 -6.87 7.91
N LEU A 56 -1.85 -6.37 6.68
CA LEU A 56 -3.02 -6.21 5.81
C LEU A 56 -3.07 -7.26 4.69
N LEU A 57 -2.12 -8.20 4.71
CA LEU A 57 -1.96 -9.21 3.66
C LEU A 57 -3.22 -10.05 3.43
N GLU A 58 -3.93 -10.43 4.50
CA GLU A 58 -5.19 -11.20 4.38
C GLU A 58 -6.27 -10.40 3.62
N GLN A 59 -6.38 -9.09 3.87
CA GLN A 59 -7.34 -8.24 3.19
C GLN A 59 -6.98 -8.05 1.72
N ILE A 60 -5.70 -7.79 1.44
CA ILE A 60 -5.17 -7.65 0.08
C ILE A 60 -5.42 -8.93 -0.72
N GLN A 61 -5.13 -10.10 -0.14
CA GLN A 61 -5.35 -11.39 -0.79
C GLN A 61 -6.84 -11.68 -1.04
N ALA A 62 -7.71 -11.35 -0.09
CA ALA A 62 -9.15 -11.52 -0.26
C ALA A 62 -9.73 -10.62 -1.37
N ASP A 63 -9.23 -9.39 -1.48
CA ASP A 63 -9.64 -8.46 -2.54
C ASP A 63 -9.13 -8.89 -3.91
N PHE A 64 -7.88 -9.34 -3.97
CA PHE A 64 -7.29 -9.88 -5.19
C PHE A 64 -8.01 -11.15 -5.66
N ALA A 65 -8.34 -12.07 -4.76
CA ALA A 65 -9.08 -13.29 -5.09
C ALA A 65 -10.45 -12.97 -5.70
N ARG A 66 -11.20 -12.04 -5.10
CA ARG A 66 -12.50 -11.57 -5.62
C ARG A 66 -12.36 -10.96 -7.02
N SER A 67 -11.30 -10.19 -7.25
CA SER A 67 -11.03 -9.57 -8.54
C SER A 67 -10.64 -10.61 -9.61
N ALA A 68 -9.90 -11.65 -9.22
CA ALA A 68 -9.49 -12.74 -10.10
C ALA A 68 -10.69 -13.59 -10.57
N ASP A 69 -11.73 -13.73 -9.74
CA ASP A 69 -12.97 -14.41 -10.12
C ASP A 69 -13.67 -13.73 -11.32
N TRP A 70 -13.45 -12.43 -11.53
CA TRP A 70 -14.00 -11.68 -12.66
C TRP A 70 -13.17 -11.82 -13.94
N MET A 71 -11.99 -12.46 -13.88
CA MET A 71 -11.05 -12.60 -15.00
C MET A 71 -11.19 -13.95 -15.74
N ILE A 72 -12.26 -14.69 -15.47
CA ILE A 72 -12.55 -16.00 -16.10
C ILE A 72 -13.35 -15.75 -17.41
N PRO A 73 -13.05 -16.46 -18.53
CA PRO A 73 -13.71 -16.27 -19.82
C PRO A 73 -15.23 -16.47 -19.83
#